data_AF-A0A2L1UPN1-F1
#
_entry.id   AF-A0A2L1UPN1-F1
#
_cell.length_a   1.000
_cell.length_b   1.000
_cell.length_c   1.000
_cell.angle_alpha   90.00
_cell.angle_beta   90.00
_cell.angle_gamma   90.00
#
_symmetry.space_group_name_H-M   'P 1'
#
loop_
_entity.id
_entity.type
_entity.pdbx_description
1 polymer ?
#
loop_
_entity_poly.entity_id
_entity_poly.type
_entity_poly.pdbx_seq_one_letter_code
_entity_poly.pdbx_strand_id
1 'polypeptide(L)'
;MKMATVNINNYVRVKLNEFGLSVMKSNREELQRMAPSLPDFTPPETDSEGYSKFQLWSLMETFGPVIHLGCEIPFDSEIQFTCDAVTEVAG
;
A
#
# COMPACT_ATOMS: atom_id res chain seq x y z
N MET A 1 -16.47 -17.67 15.34
CA MET A 1 -15.73 -16.52 14.76
C MET A 1 -14.26 -16.88 14.78
N LYS A 2 -13.55 -16.82 13.64
CA LYS A 2 -12.09 -16.98 13.62
C LYS A 2 -11.47 -15.59 13.76
N MET A 3 -10.46 -15.47 14.61
CA MET A 3 -9.73 -14.22 14.84
C MET A 3 -8.32 -14.35 14.26
N ALA A 4 -7.81 -13.26 13.70
CA ALA A 4 -6.41 -13.13 13.29
C ALA A 4 -5.85 -11.85 13.89
N THR A 5 -4.61 -11.90 14.38
CA THR A 5 -3.87 -10.72 14.84
C THR A 5 -2.90 -10.30 13.75
N VAL A 6 -2.91 -9.02 13.39
CA VAL A 6 -2.01 -8.43 12.39
C VAL A 6 -1.29 -7.25 13.02
N ASN A 7 0.03 -7.16 12.85
CA ASN A 7 0.77 -5.96 13.21
C ASN A 7 0.80 -5.02 12.00
N ILE A 8 0.51 -3.73 12.22
CA ILE A 8 0.43 -2.74 11.13
C ILE A 8 1.77 -2.53 10.39
N ASN A 9 2.88 -2.99 10.97
CA ASN A 9 4.20 -2.99 10.35
C ASN A 9 4.43 -4.20 9.43
N ASN A 10 3.56 -5.22 9.47
CA ASN A 10 3.64 -6.32 8.52
C ASN A 10 3.37 -5.81 7.10
N TYR A 11 3.96 -6.54 6.15
CA TYR A 11 3.69 -6.29 4.76
C TYR A 11 2.33 -6.85 4.34
N VAL A 12 1.73 -6.14 3.40
CA VAL A 12 0.55 -6.53 2.65
C VAL A 12 0.82 -6.29 1.18
N ARG A 13 0.01 -6.89 0.31
CA ARG A 13 0.04 -6.57 -1.12
C ARG A 13 -1.35 -6.34 -1.66
N VAL A 14 -1.44 -5.40 -2.60
CA VAL A 14 -2.68 -4.98 -3.29
C VAL A 14 -2.39 -4.82 -4.78
N LYS A 15 -3.41 -4.95 -5.63
CA LYS A 15 -3.29 -4.59 -7.05
C LYS A 15 -3.75 -3.16 -7.25
N LEU A 16 -2.82 -2.26 -7.52
CA LEU A 16 -3.15 -0.87 -7.80
C LEU A 16 -3.88 -0.75 -9.13
N ASN A 17 -4.88 0.12 -9.18
CA ASN A 17 -5.51 0.55 -10.42
C ASN A 17 -4.99 1.95 -10.82
N GLU A 18 -5.51 2.47 -11.94
CA GLU A 18 -5.13 3.79 -12.44
C GLU A 18 -5.40 4.89 -11.41
N PHE A 19 -6.51 4.81 -10.67
CA PHE A 19 -6.84 5.76 -9.62
C PHE A 19 -5.79 5.74 -8.50
N GLY A 20 -5.40 4.57 -7.99
CA GLY A 20 -4.36 4.47 -6.97
C GLY A 20 -3.01 5.04 -7.41
N LEU A 21 -2.60 4.77 -8.64
CA LEU A 21 -1.37 5.34 -9.20
C LEU A 21 -1.45 6.88 -9.28
N SER A 22 -2.62 7.42 -9.64
CA SER A 22 -2.85 8.88 -9.69
C SER A 22 -2.79 9.55 -8.31
N VAL A 23 -3.28 8.87 -7.27
CA VAL A 23 -3.21 9.36 -5.88
C VAL A 23 -1.76 9.44 -5.42
N MET A 24 -0.97 8.39 -5.66
CA MET A 24 0.46 8.38 -5.29
C MET A 24 1.24 9.48 -6.03
N LYS A 25 0.94 9.68 -7.32
CA LYS A 25 1.53 10.76 -8.11
C LYS A 25 1.17 12.14 -7.56
N SER A 26 -0.11 12.37 -7.25
CA SER A 26 -0.59 13.64 -6.68
C SER A 26 0.06 13.95 -5.33
N ASN A 27 0.18 12.95 -4.45
CA ASN A 27 0.88 13.08 -3.17
C ASN A 27 2.36 13.43 -3.40
N ARG A 28 3.03 12.83 -4.40
CA ARG A 28 4.42 13.16 -4.73
C ARG A 28 4.58 14.57 -5.26
N GLU A 29 3.71 15.02 -6.15
CA GLU A 29 3.72 16.37 -6.69
C GLU A 29 3.52 17.40 -5.57
N GLU A 30 2.63 17.13 -4.60
CA GLU A 30 2.46 17.98 -3.44
C GLU A 30 3.72 18.06 -2.57
N LEU A 31 4.35 16.92 -2.29
CA LEU A 31 5.62 16.87 -1.56
C LEU A 31 6.75 17.61 -2.30
N GLN A 32 6.83 17.49 -3.62
CA GLN A 32 7.82 18.20 -4.44
C GLN A 32 7.58 19.72 -4.43
N ARG A 33 6.34 20.20 -4.35
CA ARG A 33 6.06 21.63 -4.16
C ARG A 33 6.65 22.16 -2.85
N MET A 34 6.68 21.33 -1.81
CA MET A 34 7.26 21.69 -0.50
C MET A 34 8.78 21.45 -0.46
N ALA A 35 9.29 20.48 -1.21
CA ALA A 35 10.70 20.11 -1.28
C ALA A 35 11.13 19.83 -2.75
N PRO A 36 11.48 20.86 -3.52
CA PRO A 36 11.76 20.74 -4.97
C PRO A 36 12.97 19.87 -5.34
N SER A 37 13.84 19.53 -4.39
CA SER A 37 15.00 18.66 -4.60
C SER A 37 14.65 17.17 -4.54
N LEU A 38 13.41 16.80 -4.20
CA LEU A 38 12.97 15.41 -4.20
C LEU A 38 12.96 14.84 -5.63
N PRO A 39 13.41 13.59 -5.83
CA PRO A 39 13.40 12.97 -7.15
C PRO A 39 11.98 12.82 -7.72
N ASP A 40 11.87 12.54 -9.01
CA ASP A 40 10.58 12.30 -9.64
C ASP A 40 9.85 11.09 -9.07
N PHE A 41 8.52 11.08 -9.24
CA PHE A 41 7.68 9.97 -8.83
C PHE A 41 8.10 8.68 -9.54
N THR A 42 8.39 7.65 -8.76
CA THR A 42 8.58 6.29 -9.26
C THR A 42 7.41 5.44 -8.77
N PRO A 43 6.65 4.79 -9.67
CA PRO A 43 5.57 3.90 -9.25
C PRO A 43 6.14 2.73 -8.44
N PRO A 44 5.34 2.14 -7.53
CA PRO A 44 5.79 0.99 -6.75
C PRO A 44 6.06 -0.20 -7.68
N GLU A 45 7.04 -1.02 -7.28
CA GLU A 45 7.31 -2.28 -7.96
C GLU A 45 6.06 -3.17 -7.95
N THR A 46 5.82 -3.83 -9.08
CA THR A 46 4.66 -4.69 -9.29
C THR A 46 5.16 -6.06 -9.72
N ASP A 47 4.70 -7.11 -9.05
CA ASP A 47 5.05 -8.49 -9.40
C ASP A 47 4.37 -8.96 -10.71
N SER A 48 4.68 -10.17 -11.16
CA SER A 48 4.10 -10.75 -12.38
C SER A 48 2.58 -10.93 -12.34
N GLU A 49 1.97 -10.85 -11.17
CA GLU A 49 0.53 -10.99 -10.96
C GLU A 49 -0.19 -9.65 -10.81
N GLY A 50 0.55 -8.53 -10.82
CA GLY A 50 -0.01 -7.18 -10.70
C GLY A 50 -0.05 -6.66 -9.25
N TYR A 51 0.61 -7.32 -8.29
CA TYR A 51 0.61 -6.87 -6.90
C TYR A 51 1.79 -5.95 -6.58
N SER A 52 1.50 -4.87 -5.85
CA SER A 52 2.49 -4.01 -5.20
C SER A 52 2.51 -4.24 -3.70
N LYS A 53 3.71 -4.21 -3.09
CA LYS A 53 3.94 -4.52 -1.67
C LYS A 53 4.07 -3.25 -0.84
N PHE A 54 3.39 -3.21 0.32
CA PHE A 54 3.39 -2.08 1.26
C PHE A 54 3.45 -2.58 2.70
N GLN A 55 3.99 -1.80 3.64
CA GLN A 55 3.62 -2.01 5.05
C GLN A 55 2.16 -1.57 5.24
N LEU A 56 1.39 -2.27 6.06
CA LEU A 56 -0.04 -1.97 6.23
C LEU A 56 -0.28 -0.53 6.67
N TRP A 57 0.52 0.01 7.59
CA TRP A 57 0.41 1.42 8.02
C TRP A 57 0.65 2.40 6.86
N SER A 58 1.59 2.11 5.96
CA SER A 58 1.91 2.99 4.83
C SER A 58 0.83 2.92 3.74
N LEU A 59 0.22 1.74 3.53
CA LEU A 59 -0.96 1.61 2.67
C LEU A 59 -2.12 2.47 3.20
N MET A 60 -2.38 2.42 4.51
CA MET A 60 -3.43 3.21 5.16
C MET A 60 -3.15 4.71 5.12
N GLU A 61 -1.90 5.13 5.34
CA GLU A 61 -1.50 6.53 5.21
C GLU A 61 -1.71 7.04 3.78
N THR A 62 -1.26 6.27 2.79
CA THR A 62 -1.28 6.68 1.38
C THR A 62 -2.70 6.79 0.82
N PHE A 63 -3.56 5.82 1.13
CA PHE A 63 -4.88 5.68 0.49
C PHE A 63 -6.06 5.96 1.42
N GLY A 64 -5.86 5.98 2.74
CA GLY A 64 -6.90 6.31 3.72
C GLY A 64 -7.63 7.63 3.44
N PRO A 65 -6.95 8.72 3.04
CA PRO A 65 -7.61 10.00 2.74
C PRO A 65 -8.63 9.95 1.58
N VAL A 66 -8.51 8.97 0.67
CA VAL A 66 -9.37 8.84 -0.52
C VAL A 66 -10.36 7.68 -0.43
N ILE A 67 -10.30 6.86 0.62
CA ILE A 67 -11.23 5.74 0.84
C ILE A 67 -12.37 6.18 1.75
N HIS A 68 -13.55 6.43 1.16
CA HIS A 68 -14.77 6.79 1.87
C HIS A 68 -16.02 6.28 1.13
N LEU A 69 -17.20 6.45 1.71
CA LEU A 69 -18.44 5.95 1.12
C LEU A 69 -18.64 6.52 -0.30
N GLY A 70 -18.88 5.63 -1.27
CA GLY A 70 -19.18 5.98 -2.67
C GLY A 70 -17.98 6.40 -3.51
N CYS A 71 -16.74 6.29 -3.02
CA CYS A 71 -15.53 6.58 -3.80
C CYS A 71 -15.12 5.41 -4.71
N GLU A 72 -14.24 5.70 -5.66
CA GLU A 72 -13.45 4.66 -6.33
C GLU A 72 -12.37 4.15 -5.36
N ILE A 73 -12.17 2.83 -5.30
CA ILE A 73 -11.12 2.24 -4.45
C ILE A 73 -9.81 2.30 -5.23
N PRO A 74 -8.67 2.74 -4.65
CA PRO A 74 -7.40 2.90 -5.36
C PRO A 74 -6.65 1.59 -5.68
N PHE A 75 -7.26 0.45 -5.37
CA PHE A 75 -6.77 -0.88 -5.65
C PHE A 75 -7.96 -1.83 -5.79
N ASP A 76 -7.75 -3.03 -6.33
CA ASP A 76 -8.73 -4.11 -6.24
C ASP A 76 -9.18 -4.27 -4.79
N SER A 77 -10.46 -4.52 -4.51
CA SER A 77 -11.03 -4.46 -3.16
C SER A 77 -10.50 -5.50 -2.15
N GLU A 78 -9.38 -6.15 -2.44
CA GLU A 78 -8.71 -7.18 -1.67
C GLU A 78 -7.35 -6.71 -1.16
N ILE A 79 -7.08 -6.95 0.12
CA ILE A 79 -5.76 -6.79 0.73
C ILE A 79 -5.25 -8.17 1.12
N GLN A 80 -4.10 -8.57 0.59
CA GLN A 80 -3.47 -9.83 0.95
C GLN A 80 -2.44 -9.60 2.06
N PHE A 81 -2.71 -10.19 3.22
CA PHE A 81 -1.79 -10.19 4.35
C PHE A 81 -0.73 -11.28 4.16
N THR A 82 0.56 -10.92 4.22
CA THR A 82 1.63 -11.92 4.16
C THR A 82 1.78 -12.59 5.52
N CYS A 83 1.77 -13.92 5.55
CA CYS A 83 2.10 -14.68 6.74
C CYS A 83 3.62 -14.74 6.88
N ASP A 84 4.27 -13.62 7.23
CA ASP A 84 5.69 -13.64 7.55
C ASP A 84 5.86 -14.09 9.00
N ALA A 85 5.71 -15.40 9.23
CA ALA A 85 6.10 -16.08 10.45
C ALA A 85 7.07 -17.21 10.08
N VAL A 86 8.37 -16.91 10.06
CA VAL A 86 9.39 -17.96 10.16
C VAL A 86 10.47 -17.51 11.16
N THR A 87 10.19 -17.76 12.43
CA THR A 87 11.24 -18.29 13.31
C THR A 87 10.65 -19.51 13.99
N GLU A 88 10.87 -20.68 13.37
CA GLU A 88 11.00 -21.91 14.14
C GLU A 88 12.16 -21.68 15.11
N VAL A 89 11.85 -21.48 16.39
CA VAL A 89 12.85 -21.63 17.42
C VAL A 89 13.02 -23.14 17.58
N ALA A 90 14.08 -23.68 16.98
CA ALA A 90 14.48 -25.07 17.16
C ALA A 90 14.62 -25.38 18.66
N GLY A 91 14.16 -26.56 19.06
CA GLY A 91 14.07 -27.02 20.45
C GLY A 91 15.40 -27.36 21.10
#